data_AF-A0A380ZTM3-F1
#
_entry.id   AF-A0A380ZTM3-F1
#
_cell.length_a   1.000
_cell.length_b   1.000
_cell.length_c   1.000
_cell.angle_alpha   90.00
_cell.angle_beta   90.00
_cell.angle_gamma   90.00
#
_symmetry.space_group_name_H-M   'P 1'
#
loop_
_entity.id
_entity.type
_entity.pdbx_description
1 polymer ?
#
loop_
_entity_poly.entity_id
_entity_poly.type
_entity_poly.pdbx_seq_one_letter_code
_entity_poly.pdbx_strand_id
1 'polypeptide(L)' 'MEKKNELVENIDFYYNENGYKVFTEAFHLKRGYCCKNGCKHCPYGYDRKTDSFNKKKTIK' A
#
# COMPACT_ATOMS: atom_id res chain seq x y z
N MET A 1 9.60 24.70 -2.53
CA MET A 1 9.93 23.39 -3.13
C MET A 1 8.73 22.48 -2.93
N GLU A 2 7.84 22.47 -3.90
CA GLU A 2 6.60 21.70 -3.85
C GLU A 2 6.91 20.27 -4.29
N LYS A 3 7.11 19.35 -3.35
CA LYS A 3 7.20 17.92 -3.67
C LYS A 3 5.82 17.45 -4.10
N LYS A 4 5.55 17.57 -5.40
CA LYS A 4 4.43 16.93 -6.09
C LYS A 4 4.67 15.43 -6.03
N ASN A 5 4.17 14.79 -4.97
CA ASN A 5 4.03 13.33 -4.92
C ASN A 5 2.91 12.93 -5.88
N GLU A 6 3.20 13.04 -7.18
CA GLU A 6 2.28 12.63 -8.24
C GLU A 6 2.13 11.11 -8.18
N LEU A 7 0.89 10.67 -8.05
CA LEU A 7 0.54 9.25 -8.08
C LEU A 7 0.61 8.80 -9.53
N VAL A 8 1.48 7.84 -9.81
CA VAL A 8 1.67 7.32 -11.16
C VAL A 8 0.75 6.12 -11.36
N GLU A 9 -0.15 6.22 -12.33
CA GLU A 9 -0.99 5.11 -12.77
C GLU A 9 -0.10 3.95 -13.27
N ASN A 10 -0.49 2.70 -12.97
CA ASN A 10 0.28 1.47 -13.16
C ASN A 10 1.49 1.26 -12.23
N ILE A 11 1.86 2.26 -11.41
CA ILE A 11 2.91 2.11 -10.38
C ILE A 11 2.29 2.18 -9.00
N ASP A 12 1.65 3.30 -8.66
CA ASP A 12 1.06 3.58 -7.35
C ASP A 12 -0.37 3.05 -7.23
N PHE A 13 -1.11 3.04 -8.33
CA PHE A 13 -2.46 2.51 -8.39
C PHE A 13 -2.80 2.04 -9.80
N TYR A 14 -3.82 1.20 -9.91
CA TYR A 14 -4.44 0.81 -11.18
C TYR A 14 -5.96 0.79 -11.01
N TYR A 15 -6.69 0.87 -12.13
CA TYR A 15 -8.14 0.65 -12.13
C TYR A 15 -8.41 -0.83 -12.41
N ASN A 16 -9.21 -1.48 -11.57
CA ASN A 16 -9.67 -2.83 -11.86
C ASN A 16 -10.82 -2.79 -12.89
N GLU A 17 -11.24 -3.96 -13.36
CA GLU A 17 -12.31 -4.11 -14.36
C GLU A 17 -13.65 -3.50 -13.92
N ASN A 18 -13.83 -3.32 -12.61
CA ASN A 18 -15.01 -2.69 -12.03
C ASN A 18 -14.89 -1.15 -11.90
N GLY A 19 -13.79 -0.56 -12.40
CA GLY A 19 -13.54 0.88 -12.31
C GLY A 19 -13.06 1.37 -10.94
N TYR A 20 -12.73 0.48 -10.00
CA TYR A 20 -12.20 0.87 -8.69
C TYR A 20 -10.71 1.14 -8.75
N LYS A 21 -10.29 2.25 -8.12
CA LYS A 21 -8.88 2.57 -7.90
C LYS A 21 -8.29 1.63 -6.85
N VAL A 22 -7.40 0.74 -7.27
CA VAL A 22 -6.67 -0.19 -6.41
C VAL A 22 -5.25 0.32 -6.21
N PHE A 23 -4.89 0.66 -4.97
CA PHE A 23 -3.54 1.07 -4.62
C PHE A 23 -2.61 -0.13 -4.52
N THR A 24 -1.39 0.04 -5.02
CA THR A 24 -0.34 -0.97 -4.99
C THR A 24 0.51 -0.83 -3.73
N GLU A 25 1.42 -1.79 -3.55
CA GLU A 25 2.42 -1.73 -2.50
C GLU A 25 3.33 -0.49 -2.60
N ALA A 26 3.67 -0.05 -3.83
CA ALA A 26 4.53 1.11 -4.07
C ALA A 26 3.93 2.40 -3.51
N PHE A 27 2.62 2.61 -3.66
CA PHE A 27 1.92 3.74 -3.06
C PHE A 27 2.02 3.71 -1.53
N HIS A 28 1.81 2.54 -0.93
CA HIS A 28 1.89 2.38 0.52
C HIS A 28 3.31 2.57 1.06
N LEU A 29 4.34 2.25 0.27
CA LEU A 29 5.75 2.56 0.58
C LEU A 29 6.03 4.06 0.45
N LYS A 30 5.61 4.71 -0.64
CA LYS A 30 5.75 6.18 -0.82
C LYS A 30 5.03 6.97 0.28
N ARG A 31 3.90 6.47 0.77
CA ARG A 31 3.18 7.04 1.92
C ARG A 31 4.00 7.02 3.21
N GLY A 32 4.93 6.06 3.36
CA GLY A 32 5.88 6.00 4.47
C GLY A 32 5.32 5.53 5.80
N TYR A 33 4.04 5.16 5.90
CA TYR A 33 3.46 4.59 7.12
C TYR A 33 2.32 3.60 6.85
N CYS A 34 2.11 2.67 7.78
CA CYS A 34 0.97 1.76 7.75
C CYS A 34 -0.28 2.41 8.36
N CYS A 35 -1.38 2.42 7.62
CA CYS A 35 -2.66 2.96 8.07
C CYS A 35 -3.54 1.99 8.87
N LYS A 36 -3.08 0.75 9.12
CA LYS A 36 -3.80 -0.30 9.86
C LYS A 36 -5.21 -0.64 9.33
N ASN A 37 -5.48 -0.36 8.05
CA ASN A 37 -6.77 -0.69 7.42
C ASN A 37 -6.88 -2.15 6.94
N GLY A 38 -5.82 -2.96 7.04
CA GLY A 38 -5.83 -4.35 6.55
C GLY A 38 -5.82 -4.46 5.03
N CYS A 39 -5.08 -3.58 4.34
CA CYS A 39 -5.00 -3.56 2.88
C CYS A 39 -4.39 -4.88 2.35
N LYS A 40 -4.95 -5.42 1.27
CA LYS A 40 -4.46 -6.65 0.63
C LYS A 40 -3.01 -6.55 0.15
N HIS A 41 -2.60 -5.36 -0.32
CA HIS A 41 -1.23 -5.07 -0.79
C HIS A 41 -0.38 -4.35 0.26
N CYS A 42 -0.62 -4.62 1.55
CA CYS A 42 0.16 -3.98 2.61
C CYS A 42 1.65 -4.40 2.54
N PRO A 43 2.60 -3.44 2.36
CA PRO A 43 4.03 -3.75 2.44
C PRO A 43 4.45 -4.14 3.86
N TYR A 44 3.79 -3.56 4.87
CA TYR A 44 4.11 -3.75 6.28
C TYR A 44 3.61 -5.10 6.84
N GLY A 45 2.81 -5.85 6.07
CA GLY A 45 2.26 -7.13 6.53
C GLY A 45 1.31 -7.01 7.71
N TYR A 46 0.56 -5.90 7.81
CA TYR A 46 -0.42 -5.71 8.88
C TYR A 46 -1.64 -6.63 8.70
N ASP A 47 -1.93 -7.41 9.72
CA ASP A 47 -3.10 -8.27 9.81
C ASP A 47 -4.18 -7.61 10.68
N ARG A 48 -5.33 -7.32 10.06
CA ARG A 48 -6.46 -6.67 10.73
C ARG A 48 -7.18 -7.59 11.72
N LYS A 49 -7.11 -8.92 11.56
CA LYS A 49 -7.78 -9.86 12.46
C LYS A 49 -7.05 -9.96 13.79
N THR A 50 -5.72 -9.87 13.78
CA THR A 50 -4.88 -9.99 14.98
C THR A 50 -4.27 -8.67 15.44
N ASP A 51 -4.61 -7.54 14.81
CA ASP A 51 -4.01 -6.21 15.03
C ASP A 51 -2.47 -6.23 15.08
N SER A 52 -1.83 -7.05 14.25
CA SER A 52 -0.39 -7.33 14.36
C SER A 52 0.34 -7.25 13.02
N PHE A 53 1.63 -6.92 13.04
CA PHE A 53 2.48 -6.87 11.86
C PHE A 53 3.22 -8.21 11.69
N ASN A 54 3.02 -8.88 10.56
CA ASN A 54 3.68 -10.14 10.25
C ASN A 54 5.13 -9.88 9.81
N LYS A 55 6.09 -10.19 10.68
CA LYS A 55 7.54 -9.98 10.47
C LYS A 55 8.15 -10.75 9.29
N LYS A 56 7.42 -11.67 8.67
CA LYS A 56 7.94 -12.51 7.57
C LYS A 56 8.26 -11.75 6.27
N LYS A 57 7.76 -10.51 6.09
CA LYS A 57 7.89 -9.76 4.83
C LYS A 57 9.08 -8.77 4.80
N THR A 58 9.73 -8.51 5.93
CA THR A 58 10.81 -7.50 6.06
C THR A 58 12.18 -8.04 5.64
N ILE A 59 12.27 -9.33 5.28
CA ILE A 59 13.51 -10.01 4.89
C ILE A 59 13.36 -10.41 3.42
N LYS A 60 13.62 -9.50 2.49
CA LYS A 60 13.88 -9.85 1.09
C LYS A 60 14.91 -8.91 0.51
#